data_AF-A0A439CQ31-F1
#
_entry.id   AF-A0A439CQ31-F1
#
_cell.length_a   1.000
_cell.length_b   1.000
_cell.length_c   1.000
_cell.angle_alpha   90.00
_cell.angle_beta   90.00
_cell.angle_gamma   90.00
#
_symmetry.space_group_name_H-M   'P 1'
#
loop_
_entity.id
_entity.type
_entity.pdbx_description
1 polymer ?
#
loop_
_entity_poly.entity_id
_entity_poly.type
_entity_poly.pdbx_seq_one_letter_code
_entity_poly.pdbx_strand_id
1 'polypeptide(L)'
;MILVGARISEQIPKIGAPSSPAETCYGTPAIMAHTIALVWMCLWIGLALLTRSGWLSLSFDFVQPNWTTTVGLSFSILGAQEEACETHMVAKSDILRHVGTTPVARDMLEIVHKLGYEKLKYWGFSYGTVLGGVFASMYPDKIERLVSDGNVDIREWHYQTYINFLRDTDKVLDAFYDFCHEAGPGACALYADTPELIRRRMENLLEKIRRRPVLVTPDGSFATTDNMPQLITWSHIRRSTATVLYQPLLRFKTYATVLAALESGDGRPFYSLYSILYPDEESSVCSIETISPDIPRLEGGNGDAFPAIQCSDQPQANQTVEEFIDFAKQLTEISKSSGDINTLYRLNCIGRTIRPKWRFDGPFEGNTSFPILYINNIADNVAPLGQLPKPGTTCEPNFYPFQDSSTEREHGLSVSLSELSKTNWDFMSRWSI
;
A
#
# COMPACT_ATOMS: atom_id res chain seq x y z
N MET A 1 -22.45 -23.96 -0.40
CA MET A 1 -23.61 -24.77 -0.85
C MET A 1 -24.49 -25.05 0.36
N ILE A 2 -25.55 -24.27 0.55
CA ILE A 2 -26.85 -24.54 1.22
C ILE A 2 -27.74 -23.35 0.80
N LEU A 3 -28.84 -23.67 0.15
CA LEU A 3 -29.83 -22.75 -0.45
C LEU A 3 -31.01 -22.57 0.51
N VAL A 4 -31.45 -21.33 0.73
CA VAL A 4 -32.83 -21.03 1.14
C VAL A 4 -33.29 -19.80 0.37
N GLY A 5 -34.32 -19.97 -0.45
CA GLY A 5 -34.90 -18.92 -1.29
C GLY A 5 -36.15 -18.29 -0.66
N ALA A 6 -36.38 -17.01 -0.95
CA ALA A 6 -37.68 -16.37 -0.81
C ALA A 6 -37.90 -15.40 -1.98
N ARG A 7 -39.01 -15.61 -2.70
CA ARG A 7 -39.56 -14.78 -3.78
C ARG A 7 -40.21 -13.51 -3.21
N ILE A 8 -40.03 -12.37 -3.88
CA ILE A 8 -41.00 -11.25 -3.83
C ILE A 8 -41.16 -10.66 -5.24
N SER A 9 -42.41 -10.50 -5.67
CA SER A 9 -42.86 -10.00 -6.98
C SER A 9 -43.16 -8.50 -6.99
N GLU A 10 -43.01 -7.89 -8.17
CA GLU A 10 -43.74 -6.77 -8.80
C GLU A 10 -44.39 -5.67 -7.93
N GLN A 11 -44.04 -4.40 -8.21
CA GLN A 11 -44.93 -3.41 -8.88
C GLN A 11 -44.22 -2.04 -9.07
N ILE A 12 -44.29 -1.49 -10.28
CA ILE A 12 -43.86 -0.12 -10.65
C ILE A 12 -45.05 0.60 -11.29
N PRO A 13 -45.43 1.82 -10.87
CA PRO A 13 -46.31 2.68 -11.65
C PRO A 13 -45.54 3.74 -12.43
N LYS A 14 -45.91 3.89 -13.71
CA LYS A 14 -45.52 4.99 -14.62
C LYS A 14 -46.38 6.23 -14.37
N ILE A 15 -45.81 7.43 -14.49
CA ILE A 15 -46.56 8.70 -14.57
C ILE A 15 -46.08 9.49 -15.79
N GLY A 16 -47.04 9.92 -16.60
CA GLY A 16 -46.86 10.56 -17.91
C GLY A 16 -46.82 12.09 -17.88
N ALA A 17 -46.55 12.65 -19.07
CA ALA A 17 -46.45 14.07 -19.39
C ALA A 17 -47.80 14.72 -19.73
N PRO A 18 -47.85 16.07 -19.78
CA PRO A 18 -48.70 16.74 -20.76
C PRO A 18 -48.08 17.97 -21.47
N SER A 19 -48.38 18.02 -22.78
CA SER A 19 -48.64 19.08 -23.79
C SER A 19 -48.51 20.61 -23.52
N SER A 20 -48.01 21.30 -24.57
CA SER A 20 -47.98 22.75 -24.96
C SER A 20 -49.37 23.38 -25.29
N PRO A 21 -49.59 24.62 -25.85
CA PRO A 21 -48.71 25.59 -26.60
C PRO A 21 -48.99 27.16 -26.54
N ALA A 22 -48.22 27.93 -27.34
CA ALA A 22 -48.46 29.28 -27.98
C ALA A 22 -48.34 30.57 -27.10
N GLU A 23 -47.88 31.79 -27.51
CA GLU A 23 -47.48 32.45 -28.79
C GLU A 23 -46.80 33.85 -28.56
N THR A 24 -45.84 34.23 -29.44
CA THR A 24 -45.47 35.56 -30.04
C THR A 24 -45.07 36.86 -29.25
N CYS A 25 -43.90 37.49 -29.58
CA CYS A 25 -43.73 38.75 -30.39
C CYS A 25 -42.38 39.54 -30.21
N TYR A 26 -41.68 39.75 -31.34
CA TYR A 26 -40.75 40.83 -31.82
C TYR A 26 -39.59 41.47 -30.99
N GLY A 27 -38.40 41.57 -31.63
CA GLY A 27 -37.56 42.80 -31.65
C GLY A 27 -36.06 42.71 -31.28
N THR A 28 -35.17 42.50 -32.26
CA THR A 28 -33.70 42.71 -32.20
C THR A 28 -33.31 44.20 -32.08
N PRO A 29 -32.16 44.60 -31.48
CA PRO A 29 -30.84 44.29 -32.05
C PRO A 29 -29.77 43.76 -31.07
N ALA A 30 -28.96 42.89 -31.67
CA ALA A 30 -27.64 42.47 -31.26
C ALA A 30 -26.79 43.62 -30.71
N ILE A 31 -26.20 43.41 -29.53
CA ILE A 31 -24.84 43.83 -29.11
C ILE A 31 -24.54 43.39 -27.66
N MET A 32 -25.53 42.92 -26.87
CA MET A 32 -25.30 42.40 -25.49
C MET A 32 -25.42 40.87 -25.32
N ALA A 33 -25.39 40.08 -26.40
CA ALA A 33 -25.55 38.62 -26.31
C ALA A 33 -24.23 37.82 -26.22
N HIS A 34 -23.08 38.41 -26.55
CA HIS A 34 -21.80 37.67 -26.51
C HIS A 34 -21.16 37.63 -25.12
N THR A 35 -21.39 38.64 -24.27
CA THR A 35 -20.81 38.66 -22.92
C THR A 35 -21.60 37.81 -21.93
N ILE A 36 -22.93 37.76 -22.05
CA ILE A 36 -23.77 36.94 -21.16
C ILE A 36 -23.73 35.46 -21.56
N ALA A 37 -23.64 35.13 -22.85
CA ALA A 37 -23.48 33.74 -23.30
C ALA A 37 -22.14 33.15 -22.87
N LEU A 38 -21.05 33.91 -22.88
CA LEU A 38 -19.75 33.44 -22.37
C LEU A 38 -19.77 33.23 -20.85
N VAL A 39 -20.42 34.12 -20.08
CA VAL A 39 -20.52 33.97 -18.62
C VAL A 39 -21.42 32.81 -18.24
N TRP A 40 -22.54 32.60 -18.94
CA TRP A 40 -23.43 31.45 -18.71
C TRP A 40 -22.85 30.13 -19.23
N MET A 41 -22.07 30.13 -20.32
CA MET A 41 -21.37 28.94 -20.79
C MET A 41 -20.20 28.58 -19.87
N CYS A 42 -19.50 29.56 -19.29
CA CYS A 42 -18.50 29.32 -18.25
C CYS A 42 -19.12 28.84 -16.92
N LEU A 43 -20.30 29.35 -16.55
CA LEU A 43 -21.05 28.86 -15.39
C LEU A 43 -21.65 27.47 -15.62
N TRP A 44 -22.10 27.13 -16.84
CA TRP A 44 -22.57 25.79 -17.18
C TRP A 44 -21.43 24.79 -17.33
N ILE A 45 -20.30 25.16 -17.93
CA ILE A 45 -19.09 24.34 -17.94
C ILE A 45 -18.60 24.17 -16.50
N GLY A 46 -18.60 25.23 -15.68
CA GLY A 46 -18.23 25.17 -14.27
C GLY A 46 -19.16 24.30 -13.43
N LEU A 47 -20.47 24.33 -13.65
CA LEU A 47 -21.45 23.56 -12.88
C LEU A 47 -21.63 22.11 -13.38
N ALA A 48 -21.44 21.86 -14.69
CA ALA A 48 -21.37 20.52 -15.26
C ALA A 48 -20.06 19.80 -14.89
N LEU A 49 -18.98 20.54 -14.58
CA LEU A 49 -17.74 20.00 -14.01
C LEU A 49 -17.85 19.67 -12.52
N LEU A 50 -18.89 20.16 -11.81
CA LEU A 50 -19.05 19.96 -10.37
C LEU A 50 -20.01 18.83 -9.98
N THR A 51 -20.67 18.16 -10.94
CA THR A 51 -21.71 17.15 -10.64
C THR A 51 -21.48 15.76 -11.24
N ARG A 52 -20.24 15.42 -11.66
CA ARG A 52 -19.86 14.03 -11.95
C ARG A 52 -18.59 13.65 -11.21
N SER A 53 -18.78 13.02 -10.07
CA SER A 53 -17.83 12.11 -9.42
C SER A 53 -17.19 11.20 -10.48
N GLY A 54 -15.87 11.35 -10.69
CA GLY A 54 -15.12 10.50 -11.63
C GLY A 54 -13.88 11.09 -12.29
N TRP A 55 -13.50 12.36 -12.06
CA TRP A 55 -12.36 13.00 -12.75
C TRP A 55 -11.17 13.38 -11.84
N LEU A 56 -10.97 12.71 -10.71
CA LEU A 56 -9.73 12.82 -9.93
C LEU A 56 -8.73 11.72 -10.31
N SER A 57 -8.38 11.66 -11.59
CA SER A 57 -7.27 10.84 -12.11
C SER A 57 -6.49 11.56 -13.22
N LEU A 58 -6.43 12.89 -13.18
CA LEU A 58 -5.48 13.64 -14.00
C LEU A 58 -4.11 13.61 -13.31
N SER A 59 -3.44 12.46 -13.37
CA SER A 59 -2.00 12.39 -13.18
C SER A 59 -1.36 13.12 -14.37
N PHE A 60 -1.07 14.41 -14.23
CA PHE A 60 -0.15 15.07 -15.14
C PHE A 60 1.24 14.52 -14.87
N ASP A 61 1.57 13.40 -15.54
CA ASP A 61 2.92 12.87 -15.63
C ASP A 61 3.75 13.84 -16.49
N PHE A 62 4.19 14.96 -15.90
CA PHE A 62 5.12 15.86 -16.56
C PHE A 62 6.39 15.08 -16.94
N VAL A 63 6.81 15.23 -18.20
CA VAL A 63 8.00 14.60 -18.78
C VAL A 63 9.31 15.04 -18.10
N GLN A 64 9.27 15.95 -17.12
CA GLN A 64 10.36 16.29 -16.20
C GLN A 64 9.78 16.60 -14.80
N PRO A 65 10.31 16.02 -13.70
CA PRO A 65 9.81 16.32 -12.37
C PRO A 65 10.37 17.68 -11.93
N ASN A 66 9.54 18.73 -11.95
CA ASN A 66 9.76 19.76 -10.96
C ASN A 66 9.29 19.16 -9.62
N TRP A 67 10.24 18.63 -8.85
CA TRP A 67 9.98 18.04 -7.53
C TRP A 67 9.12 18.96 -6.68
N THR A 68 9.39 20.26 -6.71
CA THR A 68 8.62 21.28 -5.99
C THR A 68 7.14 21.29 -6.39
N THR A 69 6.82 21.16 -7.68
CA THR A 69 5.43 21.18 -8.15
C THR A 69 4.73 19.85 -7.92
N THR A 70 5.34 18.72 -8.30
CA THR A 70 4.68 17.40 -8.23
C THR A 70 4.56 16.90 -6.79
N VAL A 71 5.63 17.00 -6.01
CA VAL A 71 5.62 16.60 -4.60
C VAL A 71 4.85 17.61 -3.77
N GLY A 72 5.04 18.92 -4.01
CA GLY A 72 4.29 19.96 -3.30
C GLY A 72 2.78 19.86 -3.52
N LEU A 73 2.32 19.50 -4.72
CA LEU A 73 0.90 19.25 -4.99
C LEU A 73 0.40 18.01 -4.24
N SER A 74 1.14 16.89 -4.29
CA SER A 74 0.75 15.65 -3.59
C SER A 74 0.69 15.85 -2.07
N PHE A 75 1.68 16.56 -1.51
CA PHE A 75 1.74 16.97 -0.11
C PHE A 75 0.52 17.81 0.28
N SER A 76 0.21 18.84 -0.51
CA SER A 76 -0.91 19.75 -0.22
C SER A 76 -2.26 19.05 -0.32
N ILE A 77 -2.47 18.22 -1.35
CA ILE A 77 -3.71 17.47 -1.55
C ILE A 77 -3.93 16.49 -0.41
N LEU A 78 -2.93 15.66 -0.09
CA LEU A 78 -3.06 14.65 0.95
C LEU A 78 -3.24 15.30 2.33
N GLY A 79 -2.49 16.37 2.63
CA GLY A 79 -2.69 17.13 3.87
C GLY A 79 -4.13 17.63 4.03
N ALA A 80 -4.73 18.19 2.97
CA ALA A 80 -6.11 18.66 3.01
C ALA A 80 -7.13 17.51 3.12
N GLN A 81 -6.89 16.38 2.46
CA GLN A 81 -7.75 15.21 2.55
C GLN A 81 -7.74 14.60 3.95
N GLU A 82 -6.55 14.51 4.56
CA GLU A 82 -6.37 13.99 5.91
C GLU A 82 -7.02 14.89 6.97
N GLU A 83 -6.85 16.22 6.86
CA GLU A 83 -7.52 17.18 7.73
C GLU A 83 -9.05 17.07 7.64
N ALA A 84 -9.59 16.91 6.42
CA ALA A 84 -11.03 16.73 6.21
C ALA A 84 -11.52 15.40 6.82
N CYS A 85 -10.77 14.31 6.63
CA CYS A 85 -11.11 13.02 7.23
C CYS A 85 -11.08 13.07 8.76
N GLU A 86 -10.04 13.68 9.36
CA GLU A 86 -9.97 13.85 10.82
C GLU A 86 -11.15 14.64 11.36
N THR A 87 -11.49 15.77 10.73
CA THR A 87 -12.60 16.63 11.14
C THR A 87 -13.93 15.88 11.11
N HIS A 88 -14.19 15.15 10.03
CA HIS A 88 -15.39 14.33 9.88
C HIS A 88 -15.45 13.20 10.90
N MET A 89 -14.32 12.52 11.12
CA MET A 89 -14.25 11.41 12.07
C MET A 89 -14.46 11.90 13.50
N VAL A 90 -13.85 13.00 13.92
CA VAL A 90 -14.05 13.60 15.26
C VAL A 90 -15.52 13.99 15.47
N ALA A 91 -16.20 14.50 14.45
CA ALA A 91 -17.62 14.83 14.53
C ALA A 91 -18.51 13.58 14.70
N LYS A 92 -18.10 12.43 14.13
CA LYS A 92 -18.83 11.16 14.21
C LYS A 92 -18.47 10.30 15.43
N SER A 93 -17.19 10.25 15.81
CA SER A 93 -16.64 9.37 16.85
C SER A 93 -15.27 9.83 17.34
N ASP A 94 -14.89 9.46 18.57
CA ASP A 94 -13.54 9.75 19.11
C ASP A 94 -12.51 8.64 18.76
N ILE A 95 -12.80 7.79 17.75
CA ILE A 95 -12.04 6.56 17.50
C ILE A 95 -10.58 6.81 17.17
N LEU A 96 -10.27 7.89 16.45
CA LEU A 96 -8.89 8.22 16.05
C LEU A 96 -7.96 8.44 17.25
N ARG A 97 -8.49 8.75 18.44
CA ARG A 97 -7.67 8.86 19.67
C ARG A 97 -7.39 7.52 20.35
N HIS A 98 -7.97 6.44 19.84
CA HIS A 98 -7.89 5.09 20.37
C HIS A 98 -7.28 4.11 19.36
N VAL A 99 -6.84 4.59 18.19
CA VAL A 99 -6.11 3.83 17.18
C VAL A 99 -4.61 3.94 17.44
N GLY A 100 -3.89 2.84 17.31
CA GLY A 100 -2.44 2.76 17.50
C GLY A 100 -2.01 1.41 18.05
N THR A 101 -0.71 1.13 18.03
CA THR A 101 -0.12 -0.12 18.51
C THR A 101 -0.27 -0.27 20.02
N THR A 102 -0.13 0.82 20.78
CA THR A 102 -0.21 0.78 22.25
C THR A 102 -1.58 0.33 22.77
N PRO A 103 -2.73 0.90 22.34
CA PRO A 103 -4.04 0.38 22.75
C PRO A 103 -4.24 -1.06 22.28
N VAL A 104 -3.80 -1.44 21.07
CA VAL A 104 -3.91 -2.83 20.57
C VAL A 104 -3.11 -3.81 21.44
N ALA A 105 -1.92 -3.43 21.91
CA ALA A 105 -1.13 -4.26 22.83
C ALA A 105 -1.87 -4.50 24.16
N ARG A 106 -2.60 -3.50 24.67
CA ARG A 106 -3.49 -3.69 25.82
C ARG A 106 -4.67 -4.58 25.49
N ASP A 107 -5.28 -4.42 24.32
CA ASP A 107 -6.40 -5.27 23.88
C ASP A 107 -5.97 -6.74 23.77
N MET A 108 -4.74 -7.01 23.30
CA MET A 108 -4.15 -8.35 23.30
C MET A 108 -4.08 -8.94 24.71
N LEU A 109 -3.72 -8.13 25.72
CA LEU A 109 -3.67 -8.58 27.12
C LEU A 109 -5.07 -8.92 27.63
N GLU A 110 -6.06 -8.08 27.34
CA GLU A 110 -7.46 -8.34 27.71
C GLU A 110 -8.00 -9.60 27.02
N ILE A 111 -7.70 -9.80 25.73
CA ILE A 111 -8.08 -11.02 24.99
C ILE A 111 -7.49 -12.26 25.66
N VAL A 112 -6.19 -12.24 25.99
CA VAL A 112 -5.51 -13.34 26.68
C VAL A 112 -6.20 -13.67 28.00
N HIS A 113 -6.47 -12.66 28.83
CA HIS A 113 -7.17 -12.86 30.11
C HIS A 113 -8.60 -13.37 29.95
N LYS A 114 -9.36 -12.84 28.98
CA LYS A 114 -10.75 -13.25 28.73
C LYS A 114 -10.86 -14.67 28.20
N LEU A 115 -9.84 -15.16 27.51
CA LEU A 115 -9.73 -16.55 27.09
C LEU A 115 -9.23 -17.48 28.21
N GLY A 116 -8.91 -16.95 29.40
CA GLY A 116 -8.47 -17.73 30.56
C GLY A 116 -6.98 -18.09 30.54
N TYR A 117 -6.18 -17.47 29.67
CA TYR A 117 -4.74 -17.66 29.63
C TYR A 117 -4.03 -16.58 30.47
N GLU A 118 -2.92 -16.95 31.11
CA GLU A 118 -2.10 -16.01 31.89
C GLU A 118 -1.04 -15.29 31.04
N LYS A 119 -0.64 -15.91 29.92
CA LYS A 119 0.45 -15.45 29.05
C LYS A 119 0.11 -15.64 27.57
N LEU A 120 0.68 -14.77 26.76
CA LEU A 120 0.51 -14.70 25.32
C LEU A 120 1.45 -15.68 24.59
N LYS A 121 0.89 -16.38 23.61
CA LYS A 121 1.65 -17.03 22.53
C LYS A 121 1.39 -16.24 21.26
N TYR A 122 2.43 -15.68 20.67
CA TYR A 122 2.31 -14.72 19.58
C TYR A 122 3.26 -15.04 18.44
N TRP A 123 2.76 -14.90 17.21
CA TRP A 123 3.57 -14.89 16.00
C TRP A 123 3.24 -13.61 15.24
N GLY A 124 4.19 -12.68 15.24
CA GLY A 124 4.08 -11.40 14.56
C GLY A 124 4.79 -11.45 13.22
N PHE A 125 4.13 -10.93 12.19
CA PHE A 125 4.70 -10.74 10.85
C PHE A 125 4.74 -9.26 10.50
N SER A 126 5.85 -8.75 9.96
CA SER A 126 5.95 -7.37 9.50
C SER A 126 5.54 -6.37 10.59
N TYR A 127 4.53 -5.50 10.40
CA TYR A 127 4.01 -4.64 11.47
C TYR A 127 3.64 -5.41 12.76
N GLY A 128 3.25 -6.67 12.66
CA GLY A 128 3.06 -7.55 13.83
C GLY A 128 4.32 -7.70 14.69
N THR A 129 5.53 -7.56 14.15
CA THR A 129 6.77 -7.55 14.95
C THR A 129 6.88 -6.30 15.81
N VAL A 130 6.41 -5.14 15.30
CA VAL A 130 6.29 -3.90 16.09
C VAL A 130 5.30 -4.12 17.23
N LEU A 131 4.11 -4.66 16.93
CA LEU A 131 3.08 -4.94 17.92
C LEU A 131 3.56 -5.94 19.00
N GLY A 132 4.21 -7.02 18.59
CA GLY A 132 4.82 -7.99 19.48
C GLY A 132 5.92 -7.37 20.36
N GLY A 133 6.77 -6.52 19.79
CA GLY A 133 7.81 -5.80 20.52
C GLY A 133 7.25 -4.79 21.54
N VAL A 134 6.22 -4.03 21.17
CA VAL A 134 5.50 -3.13 22.08
C VAL A 134 4.86 -3.92 23.22
N PHE A 135 4.16 -5.02 22.92
CA PHE A 135 3.58 -5.90 23.94
C PHE A 135 4.66 -6.46 24.88
N ALA A 136 5.79 -6.93 24.33
CA ALA A 136 6.90 -7.46 25.12
C ALA A 136 7.55 -6.43 26.05
N SER A 137 7.56 -5.18 25.63
CA SER A 137 8.13 -4.08 26.43
C SER A 137 7.16 -3.64 27.53
N MET A 138 5.86 -3.60 27.24
CA MET A 138 4.84 -3.16 28.18
C MET A 138 4.44 -4.24 29.19
N TYR A 139 4.44 -5.51 28.76
CA TYR A 139 3.96 -6.66 29.52
C TYR A 139 4.94 -7.86 29.44
N PRO A 140 6.21 -7.69 29.83
CA PRO A 140 7.24 -8.72 29.64
C PRO A 140 6.93 -10.04 30.38
N ASP A 141 6.25 -9.99 31.53
CA ASP A 141 5.85 -11.17 32.30
C ASP A 141 4.66 -11.93 31.67
N LYS A 142 3.98 -11.29 30.71
CA LYS A 142 2.79 -11.83 30.01
C LYS A 142 3.13 -12.52 28.69
N ILE A 143 4.40 -12.79 28.40
CA ILE A 143 4.79 -13.56 27.21
C ILE A 143 5.19 -14.97 27.60
N GLU A 144 4.55 -15.96 26.97
CA GLU A 144 4.98 -17.36 27.03
C GLU A 144 5.91 -17.71 25.87
N ARG A 145 5.51 -17.40 24.63
CA ARG A 145 6.32 -17.61 23.42
C ARG A 145 6.05 -16.49 22.42
N LEU A 146 7.09 -15.96 21.82
CA LEU A 146 7.00 -14.94 20.78
C LEU A 146 7.90 -15.31 19.60
N VAL A 147 7.30 -15.35 18.41
CA VAL A 147 8.00 -15.44 17.12
C VAL A 147 7.82 -14.11 16.40
N SER A 148 8.93 -13.54 15.94
CA SER A 148 9.01 -12.23 15.28
C SER A 148 9.61 -12.40 13.89
N ASP A 149 8.76 -12.34 12.86
CA ASP A 149 9.06 -12.73 11.48
C ASP A 149 8.96 -11.54 10.51
N GLY A 150 10.04 -11.23 9.79
CA GLY A 150 10.12 -10.02 8.96
C GLY A 150 10.18 -8.77 9.83
N ASN A 151 11.33 -8.55 10.46
CA ASN A 151 11.47 -7.67 11.62
C ASN A 151 11.62 -6.21 11.25
N VAL A 152 10.53 -5.44 11.45
CA VAL A 152 10.54 -3.98 11.34
C VAL A 152 11.36 -3.38 12.48
N ASP A 153 12.25 -2.44 12.16
CA ASP A 153 12.92 -1.60 13.17
C ASP A 153 11.89 -0.78 13.96
N ILE A 154 11.62 -1.22 15.19
CA ILE A 154 10.64 -0.62 16.09
C ILE A 154 10.95 0.84 16.41
N ARG A 155 12.22 1.26 16.39
CA ARG A 155 12.59 2.66 16.65
C ARG A 155 12.33 3.50 15.42
N GLU A 156 12.70 3.03 14.23
CA GLU A 156 12.34 3.75 13.00
C GLU A 156 10.82 3.90 12.86
N TRP A 157 10.07 2.86 13.24
CA TRP A 157 8.61 2.89 13.26
C TRP A 157 8.07 3.98 14.18
N HIS A 158 8.60 4.16 15.39
CA HIS A 158 8.07 5.16 16.34
C HIS A 158 8.65 6.57 16.13
N TYR A 159 9.82 6.73 15.49
CA TYR A 159 10.49 8.03 15.34
C TYR A 159 10.53 8.60 13.91
N GLN A 160 9.69 8.11 13.00
CA GLN A 160 9.50 8.65 11.64
C GLN A 160 10.76 8.68 10.76
N THR A 161 11.75 7.83 11.05
CA THR A 161 12.99 7.82 10.26
C THR A 161 12.72 7.19 8.89
N TYR A 162 12.24 5.94 8.86
CA TYR A 162 11.88 5.22 7.64
C TYR A 162 12.94 5.36 6.54
N ILE A 163 14.16 4.90 6.80
CA ILE A 163 15.24 4.95 5.82
C ILE A 163 15.75 3.54 5.56
N ASN A 164 15.86 2.72 6.60
CA ASN A 164 16.57 1.46 6.49
C ASN A 164 15.74 0.36 5.82
N PHE A 165 14.42 0.51 5.72
CA PHE A 165 13.50 -0.52 5.20
C PHE A 165 13.67 -0.83 3.70
N LEU A 166 14.26 0.09 2.93
CA LEU A 166 14.41 -0.06 1.48
C LEU A 166 15.71 -0.74 1.03
N ARG A 167 16.68 -0.94 1.94
CA ARG A 167 18.07 -1.24 1.58
C ARG A 167 18.27 -2.54 0.77
N ASP A 168 17.38 -3.51 0.93
CA ASP A 168 17.45 -4.78 0.20
C ASP A 168 16.46 -4.85 -0.97
N THR A 169 15.65 -3.82 -1.22
CA THR A 169 14.64 -3.79 -2.29
C THR A 169 15.27 -4.01 -3.66
N ASP A 170 16.31 -3.23 -3.98
CA ASP A 170 16.99 -3.32 -5.28
C ASP A 170 17.67 -4.69 -5.45
N LYS A 171 18.10 -5.36 -4.36
CA LYS A 171 18.63 -6.73 -4.43
C LYS A 171 17.58 -7.75 -4.87
N VAL A 172 16.33 -7.59 -4.42
CA VAL A 172 15.22 -8.48 -4.85
C VAL A 172 14.89 -8.24 -6.32
N LEU A 173 14.99 -7.00 -6.80
CA LEU A 173 14.83 -6.70 -8.22
C LEU A 173 16.00 -7.24 -9.06
N ASP A 174 17.24 -7.17 -8.58
CA ASP A 174 18.38 -7.76 -9.25
C ASP A 174 18.21 -9.28 -9.38
N ALA A 175 17.71 -9.95 -8.33
CA ALA A 175 17.37 -11.37 -8.36
C ALA A 175 16.29 -11.71 -9.41
N PHE A 176 15.35 -10.81 -9.70
CA PHE A 176 14.40 -11.01 -10.80
C PHE A 176 15.10 -11.14 -12.15
N TYR A 177 16.11 -10.30 -12.42
CA TYR A 177 16.88 -10.36 -13.66
C TYR A 177 17.71 -11.64 -13.73
N ASP A 178 18.41 -11.99 -12.65
CA ASP A 178 19.23 -13.19 -12.57
C ASP A 178 18.38 -14.45 -12.78
N PHE A 179 17.27 -14.59 -12.04
CA PHE A 179 16.40 -15.75 -12.16
C PHE A 179 15.67 -15.84 -13.50
N CYS A 180 15.30 -14.71 -14.10
CA CYS A 180 14.71 -14.73 -15.44
C CYS A 180 15.72 -15.20 -16.50
N HIS A 181 17.00 -14.80 -16.37
CA HIS A 181 18.07 -15.29 -17.23
C HIS A 181 18.33 -16.79 -17.02
N GLU A 182 18.51 -17.24 -15.77
CA GLU A 182 18.76 -18.64 -15.42
C GLU A 182 17.62 -19.57 -15.89
N ALA A 183 16.37 -19.10 -15.84
CA ALA A 183 15.20 -19.87 -16.26
C ALA A 183 15.18 -20.15 -17.78
N GLY A 184 15.87 -19.34 -18.59
CA GLY A 184 15.92 -19.50 -20.03
C GLY A 184 14.64 -19.05 -20.78
N PRO A 185 14.68 -19.04 -22.12
CA PRO A 185 13.58 -18.53 -22.96
C PRO A 185 12.30 -19.37 -22.90
N GLY A 186 12.40 -20.63 -22.47
CA GLY A 186 11.24 -21.51 -22.31
C GLY A 186 10.42 -21.22 -21.05
N ALA A 187 11.03 -20.63 -20.02
CA ALA A 187 10.37 -20.38 -18.74
C ALA A 187 10.15 -18.89 -18.47
N CYS A 188 11.07 -18.00 -18.84
CA CYS A 188 10.89 -16.55 -18.65
C CYS A 188 10.57 -15.81 -19.95
N ALA A 189 9.41 -15.17 -20.03
CA ALA A 189 8.99 -14.40 -21.20
C ALA A 189 9.85 -13.14 -21.48
N LEU A 190 10.52 -12.61 -20.46
CA LEU A 190 11.44 -11.47 -20.57
C LEU A 190 12.90 -11.91 -20.75
N TYR A 191 13.16 -13.20 -20.99
CA TYR A 191 14.51 -13.75 -21.11
C TYR A 191 15.38 -12.95 -22.09
N ALA A 192 16.65 -12.79 -21.71
CA ALA A 192 17.74 -12.38 -22.58
C ALA A 192 19.03 -13.09 -22.17
N ASP A 193 20.04 -13.03 -23.03
CA ASP A 193 21.30 -13.77 -22.86
C ASP A 193 22.13 -13.35 -21.64
N THR A 194 21.80 -12.22 -20.99
CA THR A 194 22.38 -11.82 -19.70
C THR A 194 21.34 -11.11 -18.83
N PRO A 195 21.46 -11.16 -17.48
CA PRO A 195 20.59 -10.39 -16.57
C PRO A 195 20.58 -8.89 -16.89
N GLU A 196 21.75 -8.36 -17.24
CA GLU A 196 21.94 -6.97 -17.64
C GLU A 196 21.10 -6.56 -18.87
N LEU A 197 20.91 -7.45 -19.85
CA LEU A 197 20.03 -7.19 -20.98
C LEU A 197 18.55 -7.18 -20.57
N ILE A 198 18.15 -8.01 -19.60
CA ILE A 198 16.78 -8.04 -19.05
C ILE A 198 16.50 -6.75 -18.29
N ARG A 199 17.46 -6.29 -17.46
CA ARG A 199 17.40 -4.99 -16.78
C ARG A 199 17.19 -3.85 -17.77
N ARG A 200 18.00 -3.79 -18.84
CA ARG A 200 17.86 -2.76 -19.90
C ARG A 200 16.52 -2.80 -20.61
N ARG A 201 15.97 -3.99 -20.86
CA ARG A 201 14.62 -4.14 -21.44
C ARG A 201 13.57 -3.49 -20.56
N MET A 202 13.58 -3.78 -19.25
CA MET A 202 12.66 -3.17 -18.30
C MET A 202 12.83 -1.65 -18.21
N GLU A 203 14.07 -1.15 -18.14
CA GLU A 203 14.34 0.30 -18.11
C GLU A 203 13.85 1.01 -19.38
N ASN A 204 14.11 0.44 -20.55
CA ASN A 204 13.64 0.98 -21.83
C ASN A 204 12.11 0.96 -21.92
N LEU A 205 11.46 -0.09 -21.41
CA LEU A 205 10.01 -0.18 -21.34
C LEU A 205 9.43 0.93 -20.46
N LEU A 206 9.99 1.12 -19.26
CA LEU A 206 9.55 2.18 -18.34
C LEU A 206 9.70 3.57 -18.98
N GLU A 207 10.82 3.85 -19.66
CA GLU A 207 11.04 5.14 -20.33
C GLU A 207 10.07 5.35 -21.51
N LYS A 208 9.80 4.30 -22.29
CA LYS A 208 8.79 4.34 -23.37
C LYS A 208 7.41 4.67 -22.81
N ILE A 209 7.00 3.99 -21.74
CA ILE A 209 5.69 4.16 -21.12
C ILE A 209 5.56 5.52 -20.42
N ARG A 210 6.65 6.05 -19.86
CA ARG A 210 6.70 7.41 -19.30
C ARG A 210 6.36 8.48 -20.34
N ARG A 211 6.76 8.28 -21.60
CA ARG A 211 6.48 9.21 -22.71
C ARG A 211 5.15 8.92 -23.40
N ARG A 212 4.77 7.65 -23.48
CA ARG A 212 3.57 7.19 -24.17
C ARG A 212 2.94 6.03 -23.37
N PRO A 213 2.01 6.35 -22.46
CA PRO A 213 1.25 5.33 -21.72
C PRO A 213 0.57 4.33 -22.65
N VAL A 214 0.39 3.08 -22.18
CA VAL A 214 -0.25 2.02 -22.97
C VAL A 214 -1.76 2.11 -22.77
N LEU A 215 -2.50 2.29 -23.86
CA LEU A 215 -3.97 2.28 -23.85
C LEU A 215 -4.48 0.87 -24.10
N VAL A 216 -5.26 0.34 -23.18
CA VAL A 216 -5.97 -0.93 -23.34
C VAL A 216 -7.41 -0.62 -23.70
N THR A 217 -7.84 -1.11 -24.87
CA THR A 217 -9.22 -0.91 -25.33
C THR A 217 -10.12 -2.03 -24.81
N PRO A 218 -11.38 -1.74 -24.46
CA PRO A 218 -12.33 -2.77 -24.04
C PRO A 218 -12.69 -3.65 -25.23
N ASP A 219 -12.51 -4.96 -25.11
CA ASP A 219 -12.87 -5.96 -26.12
C ASP A 219 -13.89 -7.00 -25.60
N GLY A 220 -14.46 -6.76 -24.41
CA GLY A 220 -15.39 -7.67 -23.74
C GLY A 220 -14.75 -8.90 -23.11
N SER A 221 -13.42 -9.10 -23.24
CA SER A 221 -12.70 -10.21 -22.61
C SER A 221 -12.31 -9.94 -21.14
N PHE A 222 -12.46 -8.69 -20.69
CA PHE A 222 -12.23 -8.25 -19.32
C PHE A 222 -13.46 -7.54 -18.77
N ALA A 223 -13.96 -8.00 -17.62
CA ALA A 223 -14.93 -7.26 -16.83
C ALA A 223 -14.22 -6.12 -16.11
N THR A 224 -13.92 -5.02 -16.83
CA THR A 224 -13.79 -3.74 -16.14
C THR A 224 -15.21 -3.30 -15.80
N THR A 225 -15.42 -2.79 -14.59
CA THR A 225 -16.72 -2.40 -14.06
C THR A 225 -17.51 -1.47 -14.98
N ASP A 226 -16.84 -0.75 -15.89
CA ASP A 226 -17.45 0.22 -16.79
C ASP A 226 -17.22 0.00 -18.30
N ASN A 227 -16.57 -1.08 -18.75
CA ASN A 227 -16.25 -1.31 -20.17
C ASN A 227 -15.58 -0.09 -20.86
N MET A 228 -14.75 0.63 -20.10
CA MET A 228 -14.06 1.87 -20.52
C MET A 228 -12.58 1.59 -20.84
N PRO A 229 -11.98 2.29 -21.83
CA PRO A 229 -10.55 2.17 -22.10
C PRO A 229 -9.71 2.47 -20.86
N GLN A 230 -8.69 1.66 -20.63
CA GLN A 230 -7.84 1.75 -19.44
C GLN A 230 -6.42 2.20 -19.81
N LEU A 231 -5.83 3.07 -19.01
CA LEU A 231 -4.50 3.62 -19.25
C LEU A 231 -3.46 3.03 -18.29
N ILE A 232 -2.40 2.44 -18.84
CA ILE A 232 -1.25 1.96 -18.07
C ILE A 232 -0.16 3.02 -18.12
N THR A 233 0.05 3.68 -17.00
CA THR A 233 1.05 4.73 -16.82
C THR A 233 2.35 4.17 -16.25
N TRP A 234 3.40 5.01 -16.23
CA TRP A 234 4.65 4.68 -15.57
C TRP A 234 4.44 4.35 -14.09
N SER A 235 3.61 5.14 -13.41
CA SER A 235 3.27 4.96 -11.99
C SER A 235 2.58 3.63 -11.70
N HIS A 236 1.72 3.14 -12.60
CA HIS A 236 1.10 1.81 -12.46
C HIS A 236 2.14 0.69 -12.45
N ILE A 237 3.12 0.75 -13.35
CA ILE A 237 4.17 -0.28 -13.43
C ILE A 237 5.08 -0.20 -12.20
N ARG A 238 5.45 1.01 -11.78
CA ARG A 238 6.24 1.23 -10.56
C ARG A 238 5.57 0.63 -9.33
N ARG A 239 4.30 0.93 -9.09
CA ARG A 239 3.51 0.35 -7.99
C ARG A 239 3.44 -1.18 -8.09
N SER A 240 3.13 -1.72 -9.26
CA SER A 240 3.12 -3.18 -9.46
C SER A 240 4.49 -3.82 -9.22
N THR A 241 5.59 -3.14 -9.57
CA THR A 241 6.96 -3.61 -9.31
C THR A 241 7.14 -3.77 -7.80
N ALA A 242 6.87 -2.73 -7.01
CA ALA A 242 7.02 -2.79 -5.56
C ALA A 242 6.20 -3.93 -4.93
N THR A 243 4.96 -4.15 -5.38
CA THR A 243 4.12 -5.26 -4.89
C THR A 243 4.65 -6.63 -5.32
N VAL A 244 5.16 -6.77 -6.54
CA VAL A 244 5.77 -8.01 -7.03
C VAL A 244 7.03 -8.37 -6.22
N LEU A 245 7.83 -7.38 -5.85
CA LEU A 245 9.03 -7.57 -5.03
C LEU A 245 8.72 -8.09 -3.62
N TYR A 246 7.50 -7.88 -3.11
CA TYR A 246 7.06 -8.42 -1.82
C TYR A 246 6.76 -9.93 -1.85
N GLN A 247 6.37 -10.45 -3.03
CA GLN A 247 6.04 -11.87 -3.22
C GLN A 247 6.75 -12.43 -4.46
N PRO A 248 8.09 -12.41 -4.50
CA PRO A 248 8.86 -12.73 -5.70
C PRO A 248 8.60 -14.17 -6.15
N LEU A 249 8.47 -15.08 -5.17
CA LEU A 249 8.13 -16.49 -5.37
C LEU A 249 6.86 -16.67 -6.22
N LEU A 250 5.81 -15.95 -5.90
CA LEU A 250 4.51 -16.13 -6.54
C LEU A 250 4.35 -15.32 -7.84
N ARG A 251 5.12 -14.24 -7.99
CA ARG A 251 4.79 -13.18 -8.95
C ARG A 251 5.79 -12.98 -10.07
N PHE A 252 7.07 -13.37 -9.93
CA PHE A 252 8.10 -13.10 -10.95
C PHE A 252 7.76 -13.66 -12.33
N LYS A 253 7.22 -14.88 -12.40
CA LYS A 253 6.81 -15.51 -13.66
C LYS A 253 5.76 -14.71 -14.41
N THR A 254 4.68 -14.39 -13.71
CA THR A 254 3.59 -13.59 -14.28
C THR A 254 4.09 -12.19 -14.63
N TYR A 255 4.93 -11.60 -13.78
CA TYR A 255 5.47 -10.26 -14.00
C TYR A 255 6.35 -10.18 -15.26
N ALA A 256 7.24 -11.15 -15.49
CA ALA A 256 8.00 -11.23 -16.74
C ALA A 256 7.11 -11.32 -17.98
N THR A 257 6.00 -12.06 -17.89
CA THR A 257 5.00 -12.17 -18.97
C THR A 257 4.31 -10.82 -19.22
N VAL A 258 3.94 -10.11 -18.15
CA VAL A 258 3.35 -8.77 -18.24
C VAL A 258 4.31 -7.78 -18.90
N LEU A 259 5.58 -7.73 -18.47
CA LEU A 259 6.58 -6.83 -19.02
C LEU A 259 6.82 -7.09 -20.52
N ALA A 260 6.94 -8.36 -20.92
CA ALA A 260 7.12 -8.74 -22.33
C ALA A 260 5.90 -8.38 -23.20
N ALA A 261 4.68 -8.55 -22.67
CA ALA A 261 3.46 -8.15 -23.36
C ALA A 261 3.39 -6.62 -23.56
N LEU A 262 3.76 -5.86 -22.54
CA LEU A 262 3.81 -4.39 -22.58
C LEU A 262 4.84 -3.87 -23.60
N GLU A 263 5.99 -4.54 -23.80
CA GLU A 263 6.95 -4.18 -24.85
C GLU A 263 6.30 -4.20 -26.25
N SER A 264 5.41 -5.16 -26.46
CA SER A 264 4.62 -5.35 -27.69
C SER A 264 3.36 -4.47 -27.75
N GLY A 265 3.07 -3.70 -26.70
CA GLY A 265 1.88 -2.84 -26.60
C GLY A 265 0.62 -3.53 -26.12
N ASP A 266 0.69 -4.79 -25.66
CA ASP A 266 -0.45 -5.51 -25.08
C ASP A 266 -0.48 -5.32 -23.56
N GLY A 267 -1.41 -4.48 -23.10
CA GLY A 267 -1.60 -4.20 -21.68
C GLY A 267 -2.60 -5.11 -20.96
N ARG A 268 -3.23 -6.06 -21.64
CA ARG A 268 -4.26 -6.93 -21.02
C ARG A 268 -3.71 -7.81 -19.89
N PRO A 269 -2.52 -8.45 -20.05
CA PRO A 269 -1.90 -9.19 -18.95
C PRO A 269 -1.62 -8.32 -17.72
N PHE A 270 -1.30 -7.04 -17.92
CA PHE A 270 -1.08 -6.10 -16.83
C PHE A 270 -2.34 -5.95 -15.98
N TYR A 271 -3.51 -5.69 -16.57
CA TYR A 271 -4.75 -5.54 -15.80
C TYR A 271 -5.22 -6.83 -15.12
N SER A 272 -4.94 -7.98 -15.71
CA SER A 272 -5.17 -9.27 -15.08
C SER A 272 -4.37 -9.41 -13.78
N LEU A 273 -3.10 -9.01 -13.80
CA LEU A 273 -2.27 -8.99 -12.60
C LEU A 273 -2.68 -7.87 -11.65
N TYR A 274 -2.90 -6.66 -12.17
CA TYR A 274 -3.16 -5.45 -11.38
C TYR A 274 -4.46 -5.55 -10.57
N SER A 275 -5.54 -6.09 -11.15
CA SER A 275 -6.80 -6.33 -10.43
C SER A 275 -6.67 -7.35 -9.30
N ILE A 276 -5.77 -8.33 -9.43
CA ILE A 276 -5.44 -9.27 -8.35
C ILE A 276 -4.62 -8.59 -7.25
N LEU A 277 -3.73 -7.67 -7.63
CA LEU A 277 -2.86 -6.95 -6.68
C LEU A 277 -3.60 -5.83 -5.96
N TYR A 278 -4.59 -5.21 -6.61
CA TYR A 278 -5.36 -4.07 -6.14
C TYR A 278 -6.85 -4.34 -6.41
N PRO A 279 -7.50 -5.21 -5.61
CA PRO A 279 -8.94 -5.35 -5.66
C PRO A 279 -9.61 -4.03 -5.28
N ASP A 280 -10.82 -3.77 -5.79
CA ASP A 280 -11.58 -2.57 -5.43
C ASP A 280 -11.79 -2.55 -3.90
N GLU A 281 -11.32 -1.48 -3.23
CA GLU A 281 -11.44 -1.36 -1.78
C GLU A 281 -12.91 -1.21 -1.36
N GLU A 282 -13.39 -2.07 -0.47
CA GLU A 282 -14.81 -2.15 -0.10
C GLU A 282 -15.26 -1.10 0.95
N SER A 283 -14.37 -0.34 1.59
CA SER A 283 -14.77 0.77 2.50
C SER A 283 -13.57 1.63 2.93
N SER A 284 -13.80 2.88 3.33
CA SER A 284 -12.78 3.82 3.85
C SER A 284 -12.96 4.04 5.36
N VAL A 285 -11.89 4.31 6.15
CA VAL A 285 -12.02 4.72 7.57
C VAL A 285 -12.89 5.97 7.69
N CYS A 286 -12.78 6.89 6.74
CA CYS A 286 -13.58 8.12 6.72
C CYS A 286 -15.09 7.83 6.49
N SER A 287 -15.44 6.61 6.07
CA SER A 287 -16.82 6.15 5.89
C SER A 287 -17.35 5.32 7.07
N ILE A 288 -16.56 5.09 8.13
CA ILE A 288 -16.98 4.26 9.28
C ILE A 288 -18.21 4.88 9.96
N GLU A 289 -19.18 4.01 10.22
CA GLU A 289 -20.33 4.27 11.09
C GLU A 289 -20.05 3.68 12.47
N THR A 290 -20.59 4.27 13.53
CA THR A 290 -20.49 3.71 14.88
C THR A 290 -21.31 2.42 14.97
N ILE A 291 -20.63 1.29 15.16
CA ILE A 291 -21.27 -0.04 15.26
C ILE A 291 -21.55 -0.35 16.74
N SER A 292 -22.72 -0.90 17.03
CA SER A 292 -23.04 -1.41 18.37
C SER A 292 -22.12 -2.58 18.74
N PRO A 293 -21.57 -2.64 19.97
CA PRO A 293 -20.67 -3.73 20.40
C PRO A 293 -21.30 -5.13 20.36
N ASP A 294 -22.63 -5.23 20.27
CA ASP A 294 -23.37 -6.50 20.22
C ASP A 294 -23.48 -7.10 18.80
N ILE A 295 -23.02 -6.40 17.77
CA ILE A 295 -23.12 -6.84 16.37
C ILE A 295 -21.74 -7.26 15.88
N PRO A 296 -21.41 -8.57 15.81
CA PRO A 296 -20.17 -9.01 15.19
C PRO A 296 -20.24 -8.75 13.69
N ARG A 297 -19.58 -7.69 13.24
CA ARG A 297 -19.25 -7.47 11.84
C ARG A 297 -17.81 -7.88 11.60
N LEU A 298 -17.60 -8.78 10.65
CA LEU A 298 -16.29 -9.03 10.05
C LEU A 298 -16.07 -7.94 9.01
N GLU A 299 -15.64 -6.75 9.45
CA GLU A 299 -15.12 -5.74 8.52
C GLU A 299 -13.66 -6.08 8.25
N GLY A 300 -13.31 -6.28 6.97
CA GLY A 300 -11.92 -6.39 6.55
C GLY A 300 -11.17 -5.10 6.82
N GLY A 301 -9.85 -5.17 6.95
CA GLY A 301 -9.03 -3.96 6.98
C GLY A 301 -9.25 -3.14 5.70
N ASN A 302 -9.34 -1.83 5.84
CA ASN A 302 -9.42 -0.88 4.72
C ASN A 302 -8.10 -0.14 4.52
N GLY A 303 -7.94 0.54 3.37
CA GLY A 303 -6.73 1.27 3.02
C GLY A 303 -6.33 2.36 4.01
N ASP A 304 -7.27 2.86 4.81
CA ASP A 304 -7.05 3.97 5.74
C ASP A 304 -6.64 3.54 7.16
N ALA A 305 -6.92 2.30 7.56
CA ALA A 305 -6.62 1.81 8.92
C ALA A 305 -5.12 1.79 9.19
N PHE A 306 -4.32 1.30 8.23
CA PHE A 306 -2.87 1.23 8.37
C PHE A 306 -2.24 2.63 8.52
N PRO A 307 -2.52 3.62 7.65
CA PRO A 307 -2.13 5.01 7.87
C PRO A 307 -2.55 5.55 9.25
N ALA A 308 -3.77 5.26 9.71
CA ALA A 308 -4.23 5.74 11.01
C ALA A 308 -3.43 5.19 12.18
N ILE A 309 -3.11 3.90 12.16
CA ILE A 309 -2.25 3.26 13.17
C ILE A 309 -0.85 3.83 13.11
N GLN A 310 -0.25 3.82 11.92
CA GLN A 310 1.12 4.27 11.68
C GLN A 310 1.32 5.71 12.16
N CYS A 311 0.44 6.63 11.79
CA CYS A 311 0.55 8.03 12.19
C CYS A 311 0.25 8.26 13.67
N SER A 312 -0.48 7.36 14.33
CA SER A 312 -0.75 7.44 15.77
C SER A 312 0.41 6.96 16.62
N ASP A 313 1.18 5.98 16.14
CA ASP A 313 2.39 5.49 16.81
C ASP A 313 3.54 6.50 16.79
N GLN A 314 3.41 7.55 15.99
CA GLN A 314 4.48 8.48 15.69
C GLN A 314 4.25 9.89 16.22
N PRO A 315 5.33 10.66 16.46
CA PRO A 315 5.23 12.09 16.67
C PRO A 315 4.44 12.75 15.53
N GLN A 316 3.82 13.88 15.81
CA GLN A 316 3.14 14.62 14.76
C GLN A 316 4.11 15.00 13.65
N ALA A 317 3.74 14.72 12.40
CA ALA A 317 4.54 15.08 11.24
C ALA A 317 4.41 16.59 10.98
N ASN A 318 5.43 17.36 11.37
CA ASN A 318 5.47 18.81 11.23
C ASN A 318 6.47 19.28 10.15
N GLN A 319 6.78 18.41 9.18
CA GLN A 319 7.77 18.68 8.15
C GLN A 319 7.27 19.68 7.10
N THR A 320 8.16 20.49 6.53
CA THR A 320 7.85 21.34 5.38
C THR A 320 7.83 20.55 4.07
N VAL A 321 7.33 21.17 3.00
CA VAL A 321 7.37 20.59 1.64
C VAL A 321 8.82 20.33 1.21
N GLU A 322 9.73 21.25 1.51
CA GLU A 322 11.16 21.15 1.19
C GLU A 322 11.82 19.98 1.93
N GLU A 323 11.56 19.82 3.23
CA GLU A 323 12.06 18.70 4.02
C GLU A 323 11.54 17.35 3.51
N PHE A 324 10.27 17.30 3.08
CA PHE A 324 9.69 16.09 2.49
C PHE A 324 10.29 15.79 1.10
N ILE A 325 10.60 16.82 0.29
CA ILE A 325 11.29 16.64 -0.99
C ILE A 325 12.68 16.03 -0.77
N ASP A 326 13.43 16.50 0.22
CA ASP A 326 14.76 15.98 0.51
C ASP A 326 14.70 14.53 1.04
N PHE A 327 13.70 14.21 1.86
CA PHE A 327 13.39 12.83 2.24
C PHE A 327 13.08 11.94 1.01
N ALA A 328 12.25 12.42 0.08
CA ALA A 328 11.91 11.68 -1.13
C ALA A 328 13.12 11.42 -2.04
N LYS A 329 14.01 12.40 -2.19
CA LYS A 329 15.29 12.22 -2.89
C LYS A 329 16.15 11.16 -2.22
N GLN A 330 16.28 11.22 -0.89
CA GLN A 330 17.07 10.26 -0.13
C GLN A 330 16.57 8.83 -0.32
N LEU A 331 15.24 8.59 -0.25
CA LEU A 331 14.70 7.25 -0.51
C LEU A 331 14.96 6.78 -1.94
N THR A 332 14.85 7.68 -2.92
CA THR A 332 15.13 7.37 -4.34
C THR A 332 16.60 7.05 -4.59
N GLU A 333 17.52 7.64 -3.82
CA GLU A 333 18.94 7.28 -3.84
C GLU A 333 19.22 5.90 -3.24
N ILE A 334 18.46 5.52 -2.19
CA ILE A 334 18.60 4.22 -1.52
C ILE A 334 18.06 3.09 -2.38
N SER A 335 16.88 3.27 -2.97
CA SER A 335 16.27 2.30 -3.88
C SER A 335 15.74 2.99 -5.11
N LYS A 336 16.35 2.66 -6.26
CA LYS A 336 15.85 3.14 -7.55
C LYS A 336 14.56 2.44 -7.94
N SER A 337 14.28 1.23 -7.42
CA SER A 337 13.08 0.49 -7.78
C SER A 337 11.82 0.95 -7.05
N SER A 338 11.95 1.47 -5.82
CA SER A 338 10.78 1.73 -4.99
C SER A 338 10.91 2.91 -4.02
N GLY A 339 12.02 3.67 -4.02
CA GLY A 339 12.20 4.79 -3.11
C GLY A 339 11.10 5.86 -3.19
N ASP A 340 10.69 6.20 -4.41
CA ASP A 340 9.59 7.11 -4.71
C ASP A 340 8.23 6.63 -4.17
N ILE A 341 7.90 5.35 -4.36
CA ILE A 341 6.62 4.76 -3.93
C ILE A 341 6.51 4.78 -2.42
N ASN A 342 7.61 4.52 -1.73
CA ASN A 342 7.62 4.35 -0.28
C ASN A 342 7.66 5.69 0.48
N THR A 343 7.73 6.82 -0.23
CA THR A 343 7.49 8.14 0.39
C THR A 343 6.09 8.26 1.01
N LEU A 344 5.14 7.44 0.55
CA LEU A 344 3.76 7.41 1.04
C LEU A 344 3.66 7.14 2.55
N TYR A 345 4.56 6.32 3.12
CA TYR A 345 4.57 6.05 4.55
C TYR A 345 4.68 7.32 5.39
N ARG A 346 5.44 8.32 4.92
CA ARG A 346 5.56 9.61 5.62
C ARG A 346 4.53 10.62 5.15
N LEU A 347 4.12 10.53 3.88
CA LEU A 347 3.15 11.44 3.26
C LEU A 347 1.74 11.29 3.87
N ASN A 348 1.32 10.07 4.18
CA ASN A 348 0.00 9.78 4.75
C ASN A 348 -0.22 10.39 6.15
N CYS A 349 0.85 10.80 6.83
CA CYS A 349 0.76 11.42 8.16
C CYS A 349 0.69 12.95 8.13
N ILE A 350 0.84 13.56 6.96
CA ILE A 350 0.84 15.01 6.80
C ILE A 350 -0.59 15.52 6.94
N GLY A 351 -0.77 16.62 7.68
CA GLY A 351 -2.09 17.19 7.97
C GLY A 351 -2.84 16.50 9.11
N ARG A 352 -2.39 15.32 9.58
CA ARG A 352 -2.99 14.65 10.74
C ARG A 352 -2.57 15.32 12.06
N THR A 353 -3.55 15.80 12.80
CA THR A 353 -3.39 16.53 14.06
C THR A 353 -3.89 15.74 15.27
N ILE A 354 -4.83 14.81 15.09
CA ILE A 354 -5.37 14.02 16.18
C ILE A 354 -4.31 13.02 16.65
N ARG A 355 -4.08 12.97 17.96
CA ARG A 355 -3.09 12.09 18.61
C ARG A 355 -3.80 11.07 19.52
N PRO A 356 -3.24 9.87 19.67
CA PRO A 356 -3.79 8.87 20.57
C PRO A 356 -3.78 9.37 22.02
N LYS A 357 -4.77 8.98 22.83
CA LYS A 357 -4.80 9.29 24.27
C LYS A 357 -3.64 8.66 25.01
N TRP A 358 -3.14 7.54 24.50
CA TRP A 358 -2.05 6.80 25.09
C TRP A 358 -1.14 6.24 24.02
N ARG A 359 0.16 6.46 24.20
CA ARG A 359 1.23 6.00 23.33
C ARG A 359 2.40 5.57 24.17
N PHE A 360 2.99 4.43 23.82
CA PHE A 360 4.21 3.92 24.42
C PHE A 360 5.39 4.25 23.51
N ASP A 361 6.21 5.21 23.94
CA ASP A 361 7.39 5.69 23.20
C ASP A 361 8.69 4.96 23.58
N GLY A 362 8.56 3.82 24.27
CA GLY A 362 9.66 3.04 24.81
C GLY A 362 9.95 3.33 26.28
N PRO A 363 11.06 2.77 26.80
CA PRO A 363 12.05 1.99 26.06
C PRO A 363 11.47 0.67 25.53
N PHE A 364 11.83 0.26 24.32
CA PHE A 364 11.35 -0.99 23.69
C PHE A 364 12.16 -2.20 24.17
N GLU A 365 12.29 -2.33 25.48
CA GLU A 365 13.09 -3.35 26.14
C GLU A 365 12.27 -4.08 27.20
N GLY A 366 12.66 -5.31 27.53
CA GLY A 366 11.98 -6.10 28.56
C GLY A 366 12.63 -7.46 28.74
N ASN A 367 12.46 -8.06 29.91
CA ASN A 367 12.92 -9.43 30.15
C ASN A 367 11.74 -10.38 30.12
N THR A 368 11.53 -11.04 28.97
CA THR A 368 10.45 -12.00 28.78
C THR A 368 10.76 -13.31 29.51
N SER A 369 9.71 -14.08 29.85
CA SER A 369 9.90 -15.38 30.53
C SER A 369 10.71 -16.39 29.69
N PHE A 370 10.74 -16.21 28.38
CA PHE A 370 11.48 -17.02 27.41
C PHE A 370 12.06 -16.11 26.33
N PRO A 371 13.19 -16.49 25.70
CA PRO A 371 13.74 -15.77 24.55
C PRO A 371 12.72 -15.63 23.40
N ILE A 372 12.86 -14.54 22.66
CA ILE A 372 12.09 -14.28 21.43
C ILE A 372 12.81 -14.95 20.26
N LEU A 373 12.07 -15.68 19.41
CA LEU A 373 12.60 -16.19 18.15
C LEU A 373 12.45 -15.14 17.05
N TYR A 374 13.56 -14.71 16.46
CA TYR A 374 13.57 -13.78 15.33
C TYR A 374 13.81 -14.54 14.02
N ILE A 375 12.95 -14.33 13.03
CA ILE A 375 13.03 -14.89 11.68
C ILE A 375 13.17 -13.73 10.69
N ASN A 376 14.13 -13.81 9.78
CA ASN A 376 14.27 -12.80 8.74
C ASN A 376 14.84 -13.38 7.45
N ASN A 377 14.39 -12.84 6.32
CA ASN A 377 14.94 -13.20 5.02
C ASN A 377 16.26 -12.48 4.75
N ILE A 378 17.09 -13.08 3.89
CA ILE A 378 18.40 -12.53 3.49
C ILE A 378 18.25 -11.27 2.62
N ALA A 379 17.18 -11.21 1.83
CA ALA A 379 16.82 -10.09 0.98
C ALA A 379 15.32 -9.78 1.17
N ASP A 380 15.00 -9.15 2.30
CA ASP A 380 13.64 -8.68 2.59
C ASP A 380 13.48 -7.25 2.11
N ASN A 381 12.57 -7.00 1.18
CA ASN A 381 12.37 -5.68 0.57
C ASN A 381 11.58 -4.69 1.45
N VAL A 382 11.15 -5.11 2.65
CA VAL A 382 10.38 -4.28 3.59
C VAL A 382 11.00 -4.29 5.00
N ALA A 383 11.57 -5.40 5.44
CA ALA A 383 12.19 -5.58 6.75
C ALA A 383 13.59 -6.21 6.64
N PRO A 384 14.56 -5.49 6.05
CA PRO A 384 15.89 -6.02 5.73
C PRO A 384 16.65 -6.47 6.98
N LEU A 385 17.54 -7.46 6.80
CA LEU A 385 18.26 -8.14 7.89
C LEU A 385 19.04 -7.19 8.81
N GLY A 386 19.48 -6.05 8.28
CA GLY A 386 20.17 -5.01 9.04
C GLY A 386 19.34 -4.38 10.18
N GLN A 387 18.04 -4.67 10.24
CA GLN A 387 17.11 -4.22 11.29
C GLN A 387 17.03 -5.19 12.48
N LEU A 388 17.67 -6.37 12.40
CA LEU A 388 17.73 -7.29 13.54
C LEU A 388 18.59 -6.74 14.68
N PRO A 389 18.26 -7.08 15.94
CA PRO A 389 19.17 -6.92 17.07
C PRO A 389 20.50 -7.65 16.79
N LYS A 390 21.64 -6.96 16.86
CA LYS A 390 22.95 -7.58 16.61
C LYS A 390 23.37 -8.49 17.78
N PRO A 391 23.77 -9.75 17.54
CA PRO A 391 24.36 -10.59 18.59
C PRO A 391 25.74 -10.06 19.02
N GLY A 392 25.93 -9.80 20.32
CA GLY A 392 27.26 -9.60 20.92
C GLY A 392 27.98 -8.27 20.65
N THR A 393 27.31 -7.23 20.15
CA THR A 393 27.91 -5.88 20.10
C THR A 393 27.73 -5.16 21.44
N THR A 394 28.75 -5.27 22.28
CA THR A 394 29.01 -4.43 23.44
C THR A 394 29.35 -3.00 23.01
N CYS A 395 28.42 -2.06 23.17
CA CYS A 395 28.69 -0.62 23.16
C CYS A 395 27.79 0.07 24.21
N GLU A 396 28.38 0.40 25.36
CA GLU A 396 27.87 1.26 26.46
C GLU A 396 26.58 0.86 27.24
N PRO A 397 26.52 1.12 28.57
CA PRO A 397 25.96 0.15 29.53
C PRO A 397 24.44 0.17 29.79
N ASN A 398 23.61 0.87 29.01
CA ASN A 398 22.21 1.09 29.43
C ASN A 398 21.10 0.74 28.44
N PHE A 399 21.33 0.09 27.30
CA PHE A 399 20.25 -0.05 26.30
C PHE A 399 20.19 -1.45 25.64
N TYR A 400 19.11 -2.19 25.96
CA TYR A 400 18.48 -3.34 25.28
C TYR A 400 19.03 -4.77 25.55
N PRO A 401 18.25 -5.63 26.26
CA PRO A 401 18.54 -7.04 26.46
C PRO A 401 17.52 -7.95 25.75
N PHE A 402 17.84 -8.45 24.55
CA PHE A 402 17.21 -9.67 24.04
C PHE A 402 18.30 -10.60 23.52
N GLN A 403 18.50 -11.69 24.26
CA GLN A 403 19.54 -12.67 24.00
C GLN A 403 19.03 -13.67 22.97
N ASP A 404 19.57 -13.62 21.75
CA ASP A 404 19.38 -14.65 20.74
C ASP A 404 20.14 -15.91 21.16
N SER A 405 19.44 -17.04 21.30
CA SER A 405 20.02 -18.34 21.62
C SER A 405 20.15 -19.25 20.40
N SER A 406 19.94 -18.76 19.18
CA SER A 406 20.10 -19.57 17.97
C SER A 406 21.56 -19.52 17.48
N THR A 407 22.32 -20.55 17.83
CA THR A 407 23.66 -20.81 17.27
C THR A 407 23.59 -21.45 15.87
N GLU A 408 22.42 -21.50 15.25
CA GLU A 408 22.20 -22.10 13.94
C GLU A 408 21.79 -21.02 12.92
N ARG A 409 22.77 -20.50 12.19
CA ARG A 409 22.57 -19.60 11.04
C ARG A 409 21.87 -20.26 9.84
N GLU A 410 21.44 -21.52 9.93
CA GLU A 410 21.15 -22.34 8.73
C GLU A 410 19.76 -22.98 8.67
N HIS A 411 18.89 -22.89 9.69
CA HIS A 411 17.65 -23.70 9.70
C HIS A 411 16.31 -22.98 9.95
N GLY A 412 16.27 -21.65 9.88
CA GLY A 412 14.99 -20.92 9.85
C GLY A 412 14.52 -20.68 8.42
N LEU A 413 13.87 -21.67 7.78
CA LEU A 413 13.15 -21.58 6.49
C LEU A 413 13.61 -20.45 5.54
N SER A 414 14.93 -20.37 5.29
CA SER A 414 15.50 -19.42 4.36
C SER A 414 15.66 -20.16 3.04
N VAL A 415 14.72 -19.92 2.11
CA VAL A 415 14.88 -20.45 0.76
C VAL A 415 16.12 -19.75 0.20
N SER A 416 17.22 -20.49 0.05
CA SER A 416 18.47 -19.91 -0.47
C SER A 416 18.20 -19.30 -1.85
N LEU A 417 18.94 -18.27 -2.25
CA LEU A 417 18.83 -17.69 -3.61
C LEU A 417 18.94 -18.78 -4.70
N SER A 418 19.69 -19.86 -4.45
CA SER A 418 19.82 -21.00 -5.36
C SER A 418 18.63 -21.98 -5.35
N GLU A 419 17.84 -21.99 -4.28
CA GLU A 419 16.58 -22.74 -4.21
C GLU A 419 15.43 -21.96 -4.84
N LEU A 420 15.43 -20.63 -4.71
CA LEU A 420 14.45 -19.73 -5.35
C LEU A 420 14.46 -19.87 -6.88
N SER A 421 15.63 -20.01 -7.51
CA SER A 421 15.74 -20.17 -8.97
C SER A 421 15.21 -21.52 -9.48
N LYS A 422 15.38 -22.59 -8.70
CA LYS A 422 14.96 -23.95 -9.05
C LYS A 422 13.50 -24.24 -8.76
N THR A 423 12.96 -23.70 -7.67
CA THR A 423 11.58 -23.99 -7.24
C THR A 423 10.55 -23.26 -8.10
N ASN A 424 10.76 -21.99 -8.47
CA ASN A 424 9.71 -21.18 -9.08
C ASN A 424 9.33 -21.49 -10.53
N TRP A 425 10.29 -21.95 -11.34
CA TRP A 425 10.06 -22.15 -12.76
C TRP A 425 9.67 -23.59 -13.12
N ASP A 426 9.86 -24.52 -12.17
CA ASP A 426 9.60 -25.96 -12.36
C ASP A 426 8.45 -26.49 -11.47
N PHE A 427 7.88 -25.69 -10.54
CA PHE A 427 6.88 -26.19 -9.57
C PHE A 427 5.55 -26.68 -10.18
N MET A 428 5.15 -26.18 -11.36
CA MET A 428 3.89 -26.62 -11.98
C MET A 428 4.01 -27.93 -12.79
N SER A 429 5.20 -28.50 -12.95
CA SER A 429 5.40 -29.74 -13.72
C SER A 429 5.35 -31.02 -12.87
N ARG A 430 5.30 -30.92 -11.54
CA ARG A 430 5.50 -32.09 -10.63
C ARG A 430 4.39 -32.41 -9.63
N TRP A 431 3.21 -31.78 -9.72
CA TRP A 431 2.05 -32.18 -8.92
C TRP A 431 0.85 -32.44 -9.81
N SER A 432 0.86 -33.63 -10.42
CA SER A 432 -0.37 -34.37 -10.70
C SER A 432 -0.40 -35.54 -9.71
N ILE A 433 -1.23 -35.40 -8.66
CA ILE A 433 -1.97 -36.43 -7.91
C ILE A 433 -3.14 -35.70 -7.26
#